data_AF-A0A183JSG4-F1
#
_entry.id   AF-A0A183JSG4-F1
#
_cell.length_a   1.000
_cell.length_b   1.000
_cell.length_c   1.000
_cell.angle_alpha   90.00
_cell.angle_beta   90.00
_cell.angle_gamma   90.00
#
_symmetry.space_group_name_H-M   'P 1'
#
loop_
_entity.id
_entity.type
_entity.pdbx_description
1 polymer ?
#
loop_
_entity_poly.entity_id
_entity_poly.type
_entity_poly.pdbx_seq_one_letter_code
_entity_poly.pdbx_strand_id
1 'polypeptide(L)'
;MRIDDIKFILCWTMIVRQYVIQCNVAYITYCPCMGRLGNQIEQFLGMIAFAIKLNRTLVLPPWNIIYFKILQNFVPFGNLFNITTLLPVHQFVSLESFMLNEAPVIWPAAKRTALCFRPRSGPLFNDCNAKNGNPFKEFWDKFNVSFTGSSFYFPLSTDDPKEKFPSETYPVLAFIGPPSSFPVRPENRVFHRYLEWNSHINLVTENFINRWLNKPVVGVHLRNGEDFVSCVLTYKFYCLLEELRVKIIYNVGPDTYMHRSKLPYLINTTRWTPDS
;
A
#
# COMPACT_ATOMS: atom_id res chain seq x y z
N MET A 1 52.25 17.03 24.22
CA MET A 1 51.15 16.05 24.15
C MET A 1 51.79 14.68 24.04
N ARG A 2 51.56 13.75 24.98
CA ARG A 2 52.19 12.42 24.91
C ARG A 2 51.54 11.61 23.79
N ILE A 3 52.31 10.71 23.20
CA ILE A 3 51.84 9.79 22.14
C ILE A 3 50.62 8.98 22.62
N ASP A 4 50.51 8.72 23.92
CA ASP A 4 49.40 7.98 24.52
C ASP A 4 48.09 8.79 24.54
N ASP A 5 48.17 10.11 24.71
CA ASP A 5 46.99 11.00 24.67
C ASP A 5 46.41 11.07 23.24
N ILE A 6 47.27 11.05 22.22
CA ILE A 6 46.88 11.06 20.80
C ILE A 6 46.20 9.74 20.42
N LYS A 7 46.69 8.60 20.92
CA LYS A 7 46.06 7.28 20.70
C LYS A 7 44.68 7.20 21.36
N PHE A 8 44.52 7.77 22.55
CA PHE A 8 43.23 7.78 23.24
C PHE A 8 42.20 8.65 22.50
N ILE A 9 42.59 9.83 22.03
CA ILE A 9 41.73 10.72 21.23
C ILE A 9 41.38 10.11 19.86
N LEU A 10 42.34 9.48 19.18
CA LEU A 10 42.10 8.77 17.92
C LEU A 10 41.18 7.55 18.12
N CYS A 11 41.35 6.80 19.22
CA CYS A 11 40.48 5.68 19.55
C CYS A 11 39.06 6.15 19.90
N TRP A 12 38.92 7.25 20.67
CA TRP A 12 37.63 7.84 20.99
C TRP A 12 36.93 8.42 19.74
N THR A 13 37.64 9.13 18.88
CA THR A 13 37.08 9.64 17.62
C THR A 13 36.73 8.51 16.66
N MET A 14 37.48 7.41 16.61
CA MET A 14 37.10 6.23 15.83
C MET A 14 35.89 5.51 16.42
N ILE A 15 35.79 5.35 17.75
CA ILE A 15 34.62 4.74 18.40
C ILE A 15 33.36 5.61 18.21
N VAL A 16 33.47 6.94 18.35
CA VAL A 16 32.36 7.86 18.06
C VAL A 16 31.99 7.82 16.57
N ARG A 17 32.98 7.74 15.66
CA ARG A 17 32.72 7.63 14.21
C ARG A 17 32.13 6.26 13.82
N GLN A 18 32.41 5.20 14.58
CA GLN A 18 31.90 3.85 14.35
C GLN A 18 30.51 3.62 14.98
N TYR A 19 30.16 4.38 16.04
CA TYR A 19 28.79 4.50 16.55
C TYR A 19 27.89 5.42 15.69
N VAL A 20 28.50 6.30 14.89
CA VAL A 20 27.82 7.13 13.88
C VAL A 20 27.92 6.48 12.49
N ILE A 21 27.83 5.15 12.43
CA ILE A 21 27.15 4.49 11.31
C ILE A 21 25.71 4.31 11.77
N GLN A 22 25.01 5.42 11.96
CA GLN A 22 23.56 5.40 11.94
C GLN A 22 23.21 5.06 10.50
N CYS A 23 23.01 3.77 10.21
CA CYS A 23 22.22 3.40 9.05
C CYS A 23 20.96 4.25 9.16
N ASN A 24 20.75 5.18 8.24
CA ASN A 24 19.55 6.02 8.20
C ASN A 24 18.36 5.11 7.85
N VAL A 25 17.93 4.30 8.82
CA VAL A 25 16.80 3.39 8.68
C VAL A 25 15.58 4.28 8.58
N ALA A 26 15.02 4.29 7.38
CA ALA A 26 13.92 5.17 7.04
C ALA A 26 12.73 4.32 6.60
N TYR A 27 11.53 4.76 6.97
CA TYR A 27 10.33 3.95 6.91
C TYR A 27 9.29 4.58 5.99
N ILE A 28 8.40 3.74 5.46
CA ILE A 28 7.18 4.15 4.77
C ILE A 28 6.01 3.52 5.51
N THR A 29 5.03 4.33 5.90
CA THR A 29 3.76 3.88 6.48
C THR A 29 2.60 4.50 5.73
N TYR A 30 1.47 3.83 5.68
CA TYR A 30 0.29 4.33 4.99
C TYR A 30 -1.00 3.78 5.59
N CYS A 31 -2.12 4.50 5.37
CA CYS A 31 -3.43 3.92 5.62
C CYS A 31 -3.93 3.13 4.40
N PRO A 32 -4.35 1.85 4.53
CA PRO A 32 -5.08 1.11 3.49
C PRO A 32 -6.54 1.58 3.43
N CYS A 33 -6.73 2.88 3.19
CA CYS A 33 -7.99 3.60 3.35
C CYS A 33 -8.91 3.57 2.12
N MET A 34 -8.55 2.84 1.05
CA MET A 34 -9.34 2.77 -0.18
C MET A 34 -9.85 1.34 -0.44
N GLY A 35 -11.19 1.19 -0.45
CA GLY A 35 -11.85 -0.05 -0.82
C GLY A 35 -11.73 -1.19 0.22
N ARG A 36 -12.09 -2.40 -0.21
CA ARG A 36 -12.06 -3.62 0.64
C ARG A 36 -10.75 -4.40 0.42
N LEU A 37 -10.63 -5.56 1.05
CA LEU A 37 -9.41 -6.40 1.04
C LEU A 37 -8.77 -6.54 -0.35
N GLY A 38 -9.54 -6.79 -1.42
CA GLY A 38 -9.00 -6.88 -2.78
C GLY A 38 -8.33 -5.59 -3.26
N ASN A 39 -8.92 -4.42 -3.00
CA ASN A 39 -8.30 -3.12 -3.30
C ASN A 39 -7.03 -2.91 -2.48
N GLN A 40 -7.09 -3.27 -1.19
CA GLN A 40 -5.98 -3.09 -0.26
C GLN A 40 -4.79 -3.98 -0.65
N ILE A 41 -5.02 -5.22 -1.10
CA ILE A 41 -3.99 -6.13 -1.60
C ILE A 41 -3.34 -5.54 -2.86
N GLU A 42 -4.14 -5.13 -3.85
CA GLU A 42 -3.62 -4.53 -5.10
C GLU A 42 -2.73 -3.31 -4.83
N GLN A 43 -3.17 -2.43 -3.93
CA GLN A 43 -2.39 -1.26 -3.52
C GLN A 43 -1.13 -1.66 -2.75
N PHE A 44 -1.22 -2.65 -1.85
CA PHE A 44 -0.08 -3.19 -1.12
C PHE A 44 1.02 -3.72 -2.06
N LEU A 45 0.66 -4.43 -3.14
CA LEU A 45 1.63 -4.88 -4.15
C LEU A 45 2.37 -3.71 -4.81
N GLY A 46 1.67 -2.61 -5.08
CA GLY A 46 2.30 -1.38 -5.56
C GLY A 46 3.18 -0.70 -4.50
N MET A 47 2.80 -0.79 -3.22
CA MET A 47 3.59 -0.26 -2.11
C MET A 47 4.90 -1.03 -1.89
N ILE A 48 4.95 -2.34 -2.16
CA ILE A 48 6.21 -3.10 -2.16
C ILE A 48 7.17 -2.50 -3.18
N ALA A 49 6.73 -2.31 -4.42
CA ALA A 49 7.54 -1.72 -5.48
C ALA A 49 8.03 -0.31 -5.12
N PHE A 50 7.14 0.49 -4.54
CA PHE A 50 7.46 1.85 -4.09
C PHE A 50 8.51 1.87 -2.97
N ALA A 51 8.39 0.97 -1.98
CA ALA A 51 9.33 0.86 -0.88
C ALA A 51 10.73 0.39 -1.33
N ILE A 52 10.78 -0.56 -2.26
CA ILE A 52 12.03 -1.00 -2.90
C ILE A 52 12.68 0.18 -3.63
N LYS A 53 11.91 0.91 -4.45
CA LYS A 53 12.43 2.06 -5.20
C LYS A 53 13.07 3.11 -4.29
N LEU A 54 12.45 3.40 -3.15
CA LEU A 54 12.96 4.37 -2.18
C LEU A 54 14.01 3.81 -1.21
N ASN A 55 14.23 2.49 -1.21
CA ASN A 55 15.08 1.79 -0.25
C ASN A 55 14.72 2.12 1.22
N ARG A 56 13.42 2.05 1.53
CA ARG A 56 12.87 2.33 2.87
C ARG A 56 12.08 1.15 3.38
N THR A 57 12.20 0.80 4.65
CA THR A 57 11.44 -0.29 5.27
C THR A 57 9.94 -0.03 5.16
N LEU A 58 9.18 -0.98 4.61
CA LEU A 58 7.73 -0.84 4.51
C LEU A 58 7.08 -1.28 5.82
N VAL A 59 6.38 -0.35 6.46
CA VAL A 59 5.54 -0.62 7.62
C VAL A 59 4.22 -1.21 7.15
N LEU A 60 3.98 -2.47 7.49
CA LEU A 60 2.79 -3.23 7.10
C LEU A 60 1.58 -2.77 7.92
N PRO A 61 0.58 -2.10 7.32
CA PRO A 61 -0.60 -1.70 8.06
C PRO A 61 -1.50 -2.91 8.34
N PRO A 62 -2.35 -2.85 9.38
CA PRO A 62 -3.45 -3.78 9.51
C PRO A 62 -4.43 -3.64 8.34
N TRP A 63 -5.05 -4.75 7.96
CA TRP A 63 -6.12 -4.79 6.97
C TRP A 63 -7.38 -4.15 7.53
N ASN A 64 -7.98 -3.25 6.76
CA ASN A 64 -9.28 -2.68 7.11
C ASN A 64 -10.38 -3.63 6.63
N ILE A 65 -10.87 -4.47 7.55
CA ILE A 65 -11.95 -5.43 7.29
C ILE A 65 -13.26 -4.85 7.83
N ILE A 66 -14.20 -4.62 6.91
CA ILE A 66 -15.53 -4.12 7.24
C ILE A 66 -16.48 -5.31 7.33
N TYR A 67 -17.00 -5.57 8.53
CA TYR A 67 -18.07 -6.53 8.75
C TYR A 67 -19.43 -5.82 8.62
N PHE A 68 -20.43 -6.51 8.09
CA PHE A 68 -21.78 -5.94 7.91
C PHE A 68 -22.30 -5.36 9.25
N LYS A 69 -22.65 -4.07 9.24
CA LYS A 69 -23.25 -3.29 10.34
C LYS A 69 -22.39 -3.03 11.60
N ILE A 70 -21.07 -3.27 11.61
CA ILE A 70 -20.21 -2.98 12.77
C ILE A 70 -18.94 -2.19 12.36
N LEU A 71 -18.44 -1.39 13.30
CA LEU A 71 -17.17 -0.65 13.34
C LEU A 71 -16.03 -1.30 12.54
N GLN A 72 -15.13 -0.47 11.97
CA GLN A 72 -13.99 -1.00 11.22
C GLN A 72 -13.16 -1.90 12.11
N ASN A 73 -12.79 -3.07 11.57
CA ASN A 73 -11.87 -3.97 12.23
C ASN A 73 -10.52 -3.91 11.53
N PHE A 74 -9.55 -3.33 12.20
CA PHE A 74 -8.16 -3.30 11.75
C PHE A 74 -7.47 -4.60 12.16
N VAL A 75 -7.47 -5.57 11.26
CA VAL A 75 -6.90 -6.91 11.47
C VAL A 75 -5.40 -6.86 11.19
N PRO A 76 -4.51 -7.19 12.15
CA PRO A 76 -3.07 -7.15 11.94
C PRO A 76 -2.64 -7.94 10.71
N PHE A 77 -1.57 -7.50 10.03
CA PHE A 77 -1.12 -8.11 8.77
C PHE A 77 -0.92 -9.64 8.91
N GLY A 78 -0.25 -10.04 9.99
CA GLY A 78 0.09 -11.43 10.34
C GLY A 78 -1.12 -12.35 10.56
N ASN A 79 -2.31 -11.79 10.80
CA ASN A 79 -3.53 -12.57 11.00
C ASN A 79 -4.07 -13.14 9.67
N LEU A 80 -3.68 -12.57 8.53
CA LEU A 80 -4.02 -13.11 7.21
C LEU A 80 -2.81 -13.76 6.54
N PHE A 81 -1.67 -13.07 6.53
CA PHE A 81 -0.52 -13.48 5.73
C PHE A 81 0.71 -13.73 6.59
N ASN A 82 1.56 -14.66 6.16
CA ASN A 82 2.85 -14.86 6.77
C ASN A 82 3.79 -13.69 6.40
N ILE A 83 4.34 -12.99 7.38
CA ILE A 83 5.28 -11.87 7.12
C ILE A 83 6.64 -12.40 6.66
N THR A 84 7.04 -13.61 7.09
CA THR A 84 8.40 -14.11 6.82
C THR A 84 8.64 -14.40 5.34
N THR A 85 7.60 -14.66 4.57
CA THR A 85 7.66 -14.92 3.13
C THR A 85 7.96 -13.64 2.33
N LEU A 86 7.77 -12.47 2.92
CA LEU A 86 8.10 -11.18 2.32
C LEU A 86 9.57 -10.79 2.53
N LEU A 87 10.24 -11.30 3.57
CA LEU A 87 11.61 -10.92 3.94
C LEU A 87 12.66 -11.09 2.82
N PRO A 88 12.56 -12.09 1.91
CA PRO A 88 13.46 -12.18 0.76
C PRO A 88 13.31 -11.04 -0.27
N VAL A 89 12.20 -10.29 -0.23
CA VAL A 89 11.87 -9.24 -1.20
C VAL A 89 12.41 -7.88 -0.79
N HIS A 90 12.18 -7.51 0.47
CA HIS A 90 12.51 -6.21 1.02
C HIS A 90 12.43 -6.22 2.56
N GLN A 91 12.76 -5.10 3.19
CA GLN A 91 12.59 -4.93 4.63
C GLN A 91 11.14 -4.56 4.99
N PHE A 92 10.57 -5.28 5.95
CA PHE A 92 9.21 -5.08 6.43
C PHE A 92 9.15 -5.10 7.96
N VAL A 93 8.22 -4.34 8.53
CA VAL A 93 7.88 -4.37 9.96
C VAL A 93 6.37 -4.18 10.12
N SER A 94 5.73 -4.81 11.09
CA SER A 94 4.31 -4.54 11.36
C SER A 94 4.12 -3.12 11.90
N LEU A 95 2.98 -2.48 11.60
CA LEU A 95 2.66 -1.16 12.15
C LEU A 95 2.62 -1.19 13.69
N GLU A 96 2.13 -2.28 14.28
CA GLU A 96 2.14 -2.50 15.73
C GLU A 96 3.56 -2.45 16.30
N SER A 97 4.49 -3.21 15.72
CA SER A 97 5.89 -3.26 16.17
C SER A 97 6.59 -1.93 15.92
N PHE A 98 6.35 -1.31 14.77
CA PHE A 98 6.92 0.00 14.44
C PHE A 98 6.48 1.07 15.44
N MET A 99 5.18 1.12 15.77
CA MET A 99 4.65 2.11 16.71
C MET A 99 5.15 1.89 18.14
N LEU A 100 5.43 0.65 18.53
CA LEU A 100 5.95 0.31 19.85
C LEU A 100 7.45 0.58 19.98
N ASN A 101 8.24 0.16 18.98
CA ASN A 101 9.70 0.06 19.11
C ASN A 101 10.45 1.20 18.41
N GLU A 102 9.97 1.66 17.25
CA GLU A 102 10.70 2.60 16.39
C GLU A 102 10.17 4.03 16.51
N ALA A 103 8.84 4.17 16.43
CA ALA A 103 8.17 5.47 16.38
C ALA A 103 8.50 6.41 17.56
N PRO A 104 8.65 5.95 18.81
CA PRO A 104 8.98 6.86 19.92
C PRO A 104 10.31 7.61 19.73
N VAL A 105 11.28 6.99 19.04
CA VAL A 105 12.62 7.53 18.85
C VAL A 105 12.71 8.34 17.55
N ILE A 106 12.27 7.76 16.43
CA ILE A 106 12.48 8.35 15.10
C ILE A 106 11.26 9.12 14.56
N TRP A 107 10.07 8.92 15.14
CA TRP A 107 8.81 9.54 14.69
C TRP A 107 7.93 10.03 15.86
N PRO A 108 8.49 10.88 16.74
CA PRO A 108 7.79 11.35 17.93
C PRO A 108 6.56 12.17 17.55
N ALA A 109 5.55 12.18 18.44
CA ALA A 109 4.25 12.82 18.18
C ALA A 109 4.36 14.27 17.67
N ALA A 110 5.34 15.04 18.15
CA ALA A 110 5.55 16.43 17.75
C ALA A 110 6.04 16.61 16.30
N LYS A 111 6.60 15.56 15.68
CA LYS A 111 7.25 15.61 14.34
C LYS A 111 6.52 14.77 13.29
N ARG A 112 5.26 14.40 13.51
CA ARG A 112 4.51 13.55 12.58
C ARG A 112 3.92 14.36 11.44
N THR A 113 4.55 14.32 10.28
CA THR A 113 4.06 14.96 9.06
C THR A 113 3.26 13.98 8.20
N ALA A 114 2.05 14.37 7.79
CA ALA A 114 1.24 13.61 6.84
C ALA A 114 1.67 13.91 5.39
N LEU A 115 1.72 12.88 4.54
CA LEU A 115 2.03 13.00 3.12
C LEU A 115 0.79 12.72 2.26
N CYS A 116 0.52 13.63 1.34
CA CYS A 116 -0.55 13.49 0.34
C CYS A 116 -0.17 14.16 -0.98
N PHE A 117 -0.88 13.82 -2.05
CA PHE A 117 -0.55 14.34 -3.38
C PHE A 117 -0.68 15.86 -3.43
N ARG A 118 -1.84 16.35 -3.01
CA ARG A 118 -2.24 17.76 -2.97
C ARG A 118 -3.09 17.98 -1.71
N PRO A 119 -3.34 19.23 -1.30
CA PRO A 119 -4.29 19.53 -0.25
C PRO A 119 -5.63 18.84 -0.50
N ARG A 120 -6.17 18.19 0.53
CA ARG A 120 -7.49 17.55 0.49
C ARG A 120 -8.51 18.48 1.12
N SER A 121 -9.75 18.42 0.63
CA SER A 121 -10.86 19.09 1.28
C SER A 121 -11.07 18.55 2.71
N GLY A 122 -11.32 19.45 3.64
CA GLY A 122 -11.54 19.11 5.04
C GLY A 122 -11.55 20.36 5.92
N PRO A 123 -11.58 20.16 7.26
CA PRO A 123 -11.65 21.26 8.21
C PRO A 123 -10.42 22.17 8.20
N LEU A 124 -9.23 21.64 7.82
CA LEU A 124 -7.99 22.41 7.75
C LEU A 124 -7.73 22.89 6.32
N PHE A 125 -7.38 24.17 6.19
CA PHE A 125 -6.99 24.78 4.92
C PHE A 125 -5.57 24.37 4.52
N ASN A 126 -5.37 24.08 3.23
CA ASN A 126 -4.07 23.68 2.68
C ASN A 126 -3.40 22.53 3.45
N ASP A 127 -4.16 21.48 3.76
CA ASP A 127 -3.71 20.35 4.57
C ASP A 127 -4.09 19.01 3.92
N CYS A 128 -3.39 17.93 4.31
CA CYS A 128 -3.74 16.57 3.89
C CYS A 128 -5.04 16.06 4.51
N ASN A 129 -5.54 16.73 5.56
CA ASN A 129 -6.74 16.37 6.31
C ASN A 129 -6.72 14.88 6.64
N ALA A 130 -5.58 14.42 7.18
CA ALA A 130 -5.17 13.01 7.24
C ALA A 130 -6.11 12.10 8.03
N LYS A 131 -6.94 12.68 8.90
CA LYS A 131 -7.93 12.01 9.75
C LYS A 131 -9.35 12.44 9.41
N ASN A 132 -9.58 13.08 8.27
CA ASN A 132 -10.90 13.51 7.85
C ASN A 132 -11.68 12.35 7.22
N GLY A 133 -12.82 12.01 7.84
CA GLY A 133 -13.71 10.95 7.39
C GLY A 133 -13.24 9.52 7.72
N ASN A 134 -14.08 8.58 7.32
CA ASN A 134 -13.89 7.15 7.48
C ASN A 134 -13.26 6.57 6.19
N PRO A 135 -12.25 5.67 6.26
CA PRO A 135 -11.68 5.04 7.47
C PRO A 135 -10.43 5.72 8.04
N PHE A 136 -10.15 6.95 7.59
CA PHE A 136 -8.91 7.68 7.90
C PHE A 136 -8.76 7.96 9.39
N LYS A 137 -9.80 8.49 10.04
CA LYS A 137 -9.74 8.86 11.45
C LYS A 137 -9.43 7.65 12.33
N GLU A 138 -10.22 6.59 12.16
CA GLU A 138 -10.19 5.43 13.04
C GLU A 138 -8.90 4.63 12.88
N PHE A 139 -8.35 4.58 11.66
CA PHE A 139 -7.04 3.95 11.41
C PHE A 139 -5.94 4.62 12.23
N TRP A 140 -5.79 5.95 12.12
CA TRP A 140 -4.72 6.65 12.82
C TRP A 140 -4.97 6.75 14.34
N ASP A 141 -6.23 6.86 14.77
CA ASP A 141 -6.60 6.86 16.18
C ASP A 141 -6.23 5.55 16.89
N LYS A 142 -6.40 4.40 16.21
CA LYS A 142 -6.03 3.08 16.76
C LYS A 142 -4.56 3.04 17.24
N PHE A 143 -3.68 3.80 16.59
CA PHE A 143 -2.25 3.85 16.91
C PHE A 143 -1.84 5.15 17.64
N ASN A 144 -2.79 5.93 18.16
CA ASN A 144 -2.53 7.22 18.79
C ASN A 144 -1.69 8.14 17.89
N VAL A 145 -2.00 8.15 16.58
CA VAL A 145 -1.35 9.01 15.59
C VAL A 145 -2.17 10.27 15.37
N SER A 146 -1.52 11.40 15.61
CA SER A 146 -1.95 12.73 15.19
C SER A 146 -0.79 13.37 14.43
N PHE A 147 -1.13 14.18 13.42
CA PHE A 147 -0.16 14.83 12.56
C PHE A 147 -0.03 16.30 12.95
N THR A 148 1.20 16.80 12.98
CA THR A 148 1.52 18.21 13.29
C THR A 148 1.65 19.08 12.06
N GLY A 149 1.69 18.47 10.87
CA GLY A 149 1.68 19.19 9.60
C GLY A 149 1.49 18.28 8.41
N SER A 150 1.49 18.89 7.23
CA SER A 150 1.29 18.23 5.95
C SER A 150 2.44 18.55 4.98
N SER A 151 2.75 17.60 4.10
CA SER A 151 3.71 17.78 3.02
C SER A 151 3.15 17.19 1.73
N PHE A 152 3.39 17.89 0.62
CA PHE A 152 2.79 17.57 -0.67
C PHE A 152 3.81 17.06 -1.67
N TYR A 153 3.50 15.95 -2.32
CA TYR A 153 4.37 15.42 -3.38
C TYR A 153 3.96 15.85 -4.79
N PHE A 154 2.99 16.77 -4.95
CA PHE A 154 2.72 17.51 -6.20
C PHE A 154 3.59 18.79 -6.30
N PRO A 155 3.92 19.28 -7.51
CA PRO A 155 3.89 18.54 -8.77
C PRO A 155 4.77 17.29 -8.70
N LEU A 156 4.42 16.28 -9.51
CA LEU A 156 5.37 15.19 -9.80
C LEU A 156 6.48 15.84 -10.62
N SER A 157 7.40 16.55 -9.98
CA SER A 157 8.60 17.01 -10.65
C SER A 157 9.38 15.79 -11.12
N THR A 158 10.24 16.00 -12.11
CA THR A 158 11.20 14.99 -12.58
C THR A 158 12.20 14.54 -11.51
N ASP A 159 12.21 15.23 -10.37
CA ASP A 159 13.13 14.99 -9.26
C ASP A 159 12.81 13.65 -8.61
N ASP A 160 13.86 12.90 -8.24
CA ASP A 160 13.72 11.63 -7.55
C ASP A 160 12.98 11.88 -6.22
N PRO A 161 11.91 11.13 -5.88
CA PRO A 161 11.27 11.26 -4.57
C PRO A 161 12.25 11.17 -3.38
N LYS A 162 13.42 10.54 -3.56
CA LYS A 162 14.51 10.54 -2.57
C LYS A 162 15.10 11.93 -2.32
N GLU A 163 15.22 12.76 -3.35
CA GLU A 163 15.72 14.14 -3.23
C GLU A 163 14.69 15.03 -2.53
N LYS A 164 13.41 14.85 -2.85
CA LYS A 164 12.32 15.60 -2.23
C LYS A 164 12.08 15.21 -0.76
N PHE A 165 12.32 13.95 -0.43
CA PHE A 165 12.09 13.40 0.91
C PHE A 165 13.32 12.64 1.42
N PRO A 166 14.40 13.36 1.80
CA PRO A 166 15.61 12.75 2.33
C PRO A 166 15.36 12.08 3.69
N SER A 167 16.08 11.01 4.00
CA SER A 167 15.90 10.23 5.24
C SER A 167 16.19 11.02 6.52
N GLU A 168 17.07 12.01 6.43
CA GLU A 168 17.54 12.82 7.56
C GLU A 168 16.43 13.78 8.04
N THR A 169 15.64 14.31 7.10
CA THR A 169 14.51 15.22 7.40
C THR A 169 13.19 14.46 7.50
N TYR A 170 13.03 13.42 6.70
CA TYR A 170 11.84 12.57 6.65
C TYR A 170 12.24 11.11 6.97
N PRO A 171 12.52 10.78 8.24
CA PRO A 171 12.81 9.39 8.63
C PRO A 171 11.60 8.47 8.40
N VAL A 172 10.39 9.02 8.39
CA VAL A 172 9.15 8.28 8.14
C VAL A 172 8.29 9.02 7.14
N LEU A 173 7.99 8.35 6.01
CA LEU A 173 7.03 8.82 5.03
C LEU A 173 5.65 8.25 5.36
N ALA A 174 4.82 9.05 6.04
CA ALA A 174 3.48 8.64 6.47
C ALA A 174 2.40 9.13 5.51
N PHE A 175 1.98 8.26 4.59
CA PHE A 175 0.99 8.59 3.58
C PHE A 175 -0.44 8.38 4.09
N ILE A 176 -1.32 9.34 3.80
CA ILE A 176 -2.75 9.25 4.14
C ILE A 176 -3.50 8.14 3.38
N GLY A 177 -2.90 7.66 2.29
CA GLY A 177 -3.36 6.56 1.43
C GLY A 177 -2.16 6.09 0.58
N PRO A 178 -2.17 4.87 0.05
CA PRO A 178 -0.99 4.33 -0.62
C PRO A 178 -0.70 5.13 -1.90
N PRO A 179 0.54 5.63 -2.11
CA PRO A 179 0.99 6.24 -3.38
C PRO A 179 1.20 5.19 -4.49
N SER A 180 0.26 4.25 -4.64
CA SER A 180 0.27 3.17 -5.62
C SER A 180 -0.96 3.25 -6.52
N SER A 181 -0.86 2.76 -7.76
CA SER A 181 -2.02 2.67 -8.64
C SER A 181 -3.03 1.63 -8.13
N PHE A 182 -4.30 1.86 -8.44
CA PHE A 182 -5.35 0.84 -8.40
C PHE A 182 -6.06 0.86 -9.77
N PRO A 183 -6.14 -0.26 -10.51
CA PRO A 183 -5.52 -1.57 -10.20
C PRO A 183 -3.99 -1.52 -10.17
N VAL A 184 -3.38 -2.55 -9.62
CA VAL A 184 -1.92 -2.69 -9.56
C VAL A 184 -1.36 -2.75 -10.99
N ARG A 185 -0.21 -2.12 -11.20
CA ARG A 185 0.50 -2.22 -12.48
C ARG A 185 0.93 -3.67 -12.75
N PRO A 186 0.87 -4.15 -14.01
CA PRO A 186 1.19 -5.53 -14.35
C PRO A 186 2.55 -6.01 -13.82
N GLU A 187 3.57 -5.17 -13.88
CA GLU A 187 4.93 -5.48 -13.42
C GLU A 187 5.02 -5.78 -11.91
N ASN A 188 4.11 -5.23 -11.10
CA ASN A 188 4.11 -5.41 -9.64
C ASN A 188 3.28 -6.63 -9.20
N ARG A 189 2.54 -7.29 -10.11
CA ARG A 189 1.76 -8.50 -9.79
C ARG A 189 2.63 -9.65 -9.31
N VAL A 190 3.90 -9.66 -9.72
CA VAL A 190 4.88 -10.67 -9.28
C VAL A 190 4.99 -10.76 -7.75
N PHE A 191 4.73 -9.65 -7.03
CA PHE A 191 4.81 -9.65 -5.58
C PHE A 191 3.70 -10.48 -4.89
N HIS A 192 2.60 -10.77 -5.59
CA HIS A 192 1.52 -11.61 -5.05
C HIS A 192 2.01 -13.00 -4.65
N ARG A 193 3.06 -13.54 -5.29
CA ARG A 193 3.62 -14.86 -4.94
C ARG A 193 4.18 -14.94 -3.52
N TYR A 194 4.45 -13.80 -2.89
CA TYR A 194 4.98 -13.72 -1.53
C TYR A 194 3.88 -13.50 -0.48
N LEU A 195 2.63 -13.31 -0.90
CA LEU A 195 1.47 -13.27 -0.02
C LEU A 195 0.97 -14.68 0.24
N GLU A 196 1.65 -15.39 1.14
CA GLU A 196 1.22 -16.70 1.60
C GLU A 196 0.28 -16.55 2.81
N TRP A 197 -0.83 -17.28 2.80
CA TRP A 197 -1.70 -17.36 3.96
C TRP A 197 -0.94 -17.90 5.18
N ASN A 198 -1.32 -17.43 6.37
CA ASN A 198 -0.74 -17.98 7.59
C ASN A 198 -1.15 -19.45 7.81
N SER A 199 -0.44 -20.11 8.74
CA SER A 199 -0.65 -21.53 9.04
C SER A 199 -2.07 -21.85 9.49
N HIS A 200 -2.73 -20.92 10.22
CA HIS A 200 -4.10 -21.10 10.68
C HIS A 200 -5.10 -21.14 9.51
N ILE A 201 -5.03 -20.17 8.60
CA ILE A 201 -5.92 -20.13 7.43
C ILE A 201 -5.69 -21.36 6.55
N ASN A 202 -4.42 -21.70 6.27
CA ASN A 202 -4.09 -22.91 5.51
C ASN A 202 -4.70 -24.18 6.14
N LEU A 203 -4.57 -24.35 7.46
CA LEU A 203 -5.14 -25.49 8.17
C LEU A 203 -6.67 -25.54 8.06
N VAL A 204 -7.35 -24.40 8.28
CA VAL A 204 -8.82 -24.33 8.20
C VAL A 204 -9.30 -24.60 6.78
N THR A 205 -8.61 -24.07 5.77
CA THR A 205 -8.91 -24.30 4.35
C THR A 205 -8.72 -25.76 3.96
N GLU A 206 -7.60 -26.39 4.31
CA GLU A 206 -7.36 -27.81 4.02
C GLU A 206 -8.38 -28.72 4.70
N ASN A 207 -8.72 -28.45 5.96
CA ASN A 207 -9.76 -29.18 6.67
C ASN A 207 -11.13 -29.04 6.00
N PHE A 208 -11.48 -27.84 5.51
CA PHE A 208 -12.72 -27.62 4.78
C PHE A 208 -12.75 -28.40 3.47
N ILE A 209 -11.67 -28.34 2.68
CA ILE A 209 -11.55 -29.05 1.40
C ILE A 209 -11.68 -30.56 1.63
N ASN A 210 -10.90 -31.12 2.56
CA ASN A 210 -10.87 -32.56 2.81
C ASN A 210 -12.18 -33.11 3.37
N ARG A 211 -12.94 -32.28 4.11
CA ARG A 211 -14.21 -32.69 4.70
C ARG A 211 -15.39 -32.58 3.74
N TRP A 212 -15.40 -31.57 2.88
CA TRP A 212 -16.61 -31.19 2.13
C TRP A 212 -16.50 -31.31 0.62
N LEU A 213 -15.29 -31.42 0.07
CA LEU A 213 -15.08 -31.37 -1.38
C LEU A 213 -14.38 -32.64 -1.88
N ASN A 214 -15.02 -33.34 -2.81
CA ASN A 214 -14.40 -34.44 -3.53
C ASN A 214 -13.58 -33.88 -4.70
N LYS A 215 -12.28 -34.23 -4.75
CA LYS A 215 -11.36 -33.76 -5.80
C LYS A 215 -11.62 -34.53 -7.12
N PRO A 216 -11.44 -33.88 -8.30
CA PRO A 216 -11.02 -32.49 -8.51
C PRO A 216 -12.16 -31.48 -8.28
N VAL A 217 -11.80 -30.26 -7.86
CA VAL A 217 -12.74 -29.18 -7.52
C VAL A 217 -12.63 -28.04 -8.52
N VAL A 218 -13.76 -27.48 -8.94
CA VAL A 218 -13.82 -26.21 -9.69
C VAL A 218 -14.27 -25.10 -8.74
N GLY A 219 -13.42 -24.10 -8.52
CA GLY A 219 -13.74 -22.92 -7.72
C GLY A 219 -14.38 -21.82 -8.58
N VAL A 220 -15.51 -21.28 -8.13
CA VAL A 220 -16.21 -20.16 -8.80
C VAL A 220 -16.45 -19.05 -7.78
N HIS A 221 -15.96 -17.84 -8.07
CA HIS A 221 -16.25 -16.66 -7.27
C HIS A 221 -17.35 -15.83 -7.94
N LEU A 222 -18.54 -15.83 -7.34
CA LEU A 222 -19.67 -15.03 -7.83
C LEU A 222 -19.68 -13.67 -7.13
N ARG A 223 -19.36 -12.62 -7.89
CA ARG A 223 -19.46 -11.23 -7.43
C ARG A 223 -20.69 -10.57 -8.04
N ASN A 224 -21.86 -10.86 -7.48
CA ASN A 224 -23.16 -10.43 -7.99
C ASN A 224 -24.02 -9.71 -6.94
N GLY A 225 -23.40 -9.22 -5.86
CA GLY A 225 -24.10 -8.42 -4.85
C GLY A 225 -24.62 -7.09 -5.42
N GLU A 226 -25.63 -6.52 -4.78
CA GLU A 226 -26.25 -5.24 -5.17
C GLU A 226 -25.22 -4.10 -5.31
N ASP A 227 -24.24 -4.07 -4.40
CA ASP A 227 -23.13 -3.12 -4.43
C ASP A 227 -22.29 -3.23 -5.72
N PHE A 228 -22.17 -4.44 -6.29
CA PHE A 228 -21.52 -4.67 -7.57
C PHE A 228 -22.41 -4.29 -8.75
N VAL A 229 -23.70 -4.63 -8.70
CA VAL A 229 -24.67 -4.26 -9.75
C VAL A 229 -24.74 -2.74 -9.90
N SER A 230 -24.84 -2.01 -8.80
CA SER A 230 -24.84 -0.55 -8.78
C SER A 230 -23.57 0.04 -9.41
N CYS A 231 -22.41 -0.54 -9.10
CA CYS A 231 -21.14 -0.16 -9.73
C CYS A 231 -21.20 -0.32 -11.26
N VAL A 232 -21.60 -1.50 -11.76
CA VAL A 232 -21.69 -1.78 -13.20
C VAL A 232 -22.68 -0.86 -13.91
N LEU A 233 -23.84 -0.59 -13.31
CA LEU A 233 -24.84 0.32 -13.88
C LEU A 233 -24.33 1.76 -13.92
N THR A 234 -23.65 2.21 -12.86
CA THR A 234 -23.04 3.54 -12.81
C THR A 234 -21.98 3.70 -13.89
N TYR A 235 -21.08 2.72 -14.06
CA TYR A 235 -20.08 2.74 -15.13
C TYR A 235 -20.71 2.74 -16.52
N LYS A 236 -21.79 1.97 -16.73
CA LYS A 236 -22.51 1.95 -18.01
C LYS A 236 -23.09 3.33 -18.34
N PHE A 237 -23.65 4.03 -17.34
CA PHE A 237 -24.13 5.41 -17.50
C PHE A 237 -23.01 6.42 -17.78
N TYR A 238 -21.86 6.31 -17.11
CA TYR A 238 -20.71 7.19 -17.38
C TYR A 238 -20.14 6.99 -18.78
N CYS A 239 -19.99 5.74 -19.25
CA CYS A 239 -19.58 5.48 -20.63
C CYS A 239 -20.58 6.04 -21.66
N LEU A 240 -21.90 5.89 -21.41
CA LEU A 240 -22.95 6.49 -22.25
C LEU A 240 -22.90 8.02 -22.26
N LEU A 241 -22.59 8.66 -21.11
CA LEU A 241 -22.46 10.11 -21.01
C LEU A 241 -21.18 10.63 -21.66
N GLU A 242 -20.07 9.89 -21.62
CA GLU A 242 -18.86 10.21 -22.39
C GLU A 242 -19.12 10.09 -23.90
N GLU A 243 -19.80 9.03 -24.37
CA GLU A 243 -20.20 8.90 -25.78
C GLU A 243 -21.14 10.04 -26.23
N LEU A 244 -22.04 10.51 -25.36
CA LEU A 244 -22.92 11.65 -25.66
C LEU A 244 -22.22 13.02 -25.59
N ARG A 245 -21.13 13.16 -24.83
CA ARG A 245 -20.30 14.38 -24.77
C ARG A 245 -19.27 14.46 -25.91
N VAL A 246 -18.98 13.36 -26.58
CA VAL A 246 -18.18 13.33 -27.83
C VAL A 246 -19.12 13.41 -29.04
N LYS A 247 -19.85 14.52 -29.16
CA LYS A 247 -20.38 14.99 -30.45
C LYS A 247 -19.47 16.10 -30.99
N ILE A 248 -18.19 15.77 -31.14
CA ILE A 248 -17.30 16.52 -32.03
C ILE A 248 -17.34 15.78 -33.36
N ILE A 249 -17.79 16.50 -34.38
CA ILE A 249 -17.86 16.07 -35.77
C ILE A 249 -16.45 15.63 -36.19
N TYR A 250 -16.24 14.32 -36.33
CA TYR A 250 -15.14 13.80 -37.13
C TYR A 250 -15.73 13.29 -38.43
N ASN A 251 -15.44 14.01 -39.52
CA ASN A 251 -15.55 13.48 -40.87
C ASN A 251 -14.55 12.31 -40.97
N VAL A 252 -15.05 11.09 -41.02
CA VAL A 252 -14.21 9.90 -41.18
C VAL A 252 -14.21 9.54 -42.66
N GLY A 253 -13.09 9.82 -43.34
CA GLY A 253 -12.79 9.26 -44.66
C GLY A 253 -12.54 7.75 -44.58
N PRO A 254 -12.49 7.03 -45.72
CA PRO A 254 -12.76 5.58 -45.76
C PRO A 254 -11.75 4.66 -45.05
N ASP A 255 -10.61 5.16 -44.55
CA ASP A 255 -9.49 4.31 -44.15
C ASP A 255 -8.93 4.59 -42.74
N THR A 256 -9.80 4.66 -41.71
CA THR A 256 -9.33 4.62 -40.31
C THR A 256 -9.97 3.50 -39.51
N TYR A 257 -9.15 2.49 -39.20
CA TYR A 257 -9.46 1.37 -38.33
C TYR A 257 -9.62 1.86 -36.88
N MET A 258 -10.87 1.90 -36.38
CA MET A 258 -11.15 2.01 -34.95
C MET A 258 -10.67 0.75 -34.22
N HIS A 259 -9.59 0.90 -33.45
CA HIS A 259 -9.21 -0.10 -32.46
C HIS A 259 -10.25 -0.07 -31.33
N ARG A 260 -11.25 -0.94 -31.43
CA ARG A 260 -12.26 -1.16 -30.38
C ARG A 260 -11.53 -1.66 -29.13
N SER A 261 -11.43 -0.83 -28.09
CA SER A 261 -10.89 -1.19 -26.79
C SER A 261 -11.75 -2.31 -26.19
N LYS A 262 -11.27 -3.55 -26.34
CA LYS A 262 -11.85 -4.71 -25.67
C LYS A 262 -11.69 -4.53 -24.16
N LEU A 263 -12.81 -4.59 -23.46
CA LEU A 263 -12.94 -4.87 -22.03
C LEU A 263 -11.79 -5.77 -21.51
N PRO A 264 -11.03 -5.37 -20.46
CA PRO A 264 -10.08 -6.28 -19.83
C PRO A 264 -10.81 -7.10 -18.77
N TYR A 265 -11.76 -7.94 -19.19
CA TYR A 265 -12.24 -9.08 -18.41
C TYR A 265 -12.42 -10.26 -19.37
N LEU A 266 -11.31 -10.69 -19.95
CA LEU A 266 -11.20 -12.07 -20.41
C LEU A 266 -11.08 -12.94 -19.15
N ILE A 267 -12.19 -13.59 -18.80
CA ILE A 267 -12.19 -14.78 -17.96
C ILE A 267 -11.35 -15.83 -18.71
N ASN A 268 -10.06 -15.85 -18.44
CA ASN A 268 -9.19 -16.88 -18.97
C ASN A 268 -9.38 -18.12 -18.10
N THR A 269 -10.27 -19.01 -18.51
CA THR A 269 -10.34 -20.36 -17.98
C THR A 269 -9.15 -21.14 -18.53
N THR A 270 -7.95 -20.89 -17.99
CA THR A 270 -6.81 -21.77 -18.26
C THR A 270 -7.05 -23.08 -17.52
N ARG A 271 -7.62 -24.03 -18.26
CA ARG A 271 -7.57 -25.46 -18.01
C ARG A 271 -6.10 -25.84 -17.81
N TRP A 272 -5.71 -26.15 -16.57
CA TRP A 272 -4.44 -26.81 -16.29
C TRP A 272 -4.57 -28.27 -16.76
N THR A 273 -3.99 -28.58 -17.92
CA THR A 273 -3.63 -29.95 -18.28
C THR A 273 -2.24 -30.24 -17.72
N PRO A 274 -2.06 -31.27 -16.88
CA PRO A 274 -0.74 -31.70 -16.45
C PRO A 274 -0.21 -32.72 -17.45
N ASP A 275 0.85 -32.40 -18.18
CA ASP A 275 1.61 -33.36 -19.00
C ASP A 275 3.08 -32.92 -18.89
N SER A 276 3.91 -33.68 -18.15
CA SER A 276 4.77 -34.78 -18.64
C SER A 276 6.00 -34.28 -19.40
#